data_AF-F3KD68-F1
#
_entry.id   AF-F3KD68-F1
#
_cell.length_a   1.000
_cell.length_b   1.000
_cell.length_c   1.000
_cell.angle_alpha   90.00
_cell.angle_beta   90.00
_cell.angle_gamma   90.00
#
_symmetry.space_group_name_H-M   'P 1'
#
loop_
_entity.id
_entity.type
_entity.pdbx_description
1 polymer ?
#
loop_
_entity_poly.entity_id
_entity_poly.type
_entity_poly.pdbx_seq_one_letter_code
_entity_poly.pdbx_strand_id
1 'polypeptide(L)'
;MIPNLFPAAAAFGIWALFVGEVGLSLSIVMSMTLGIVVDDTVHFLSKYLRARRESNMSSEDAVRYAFKTVGRALFTTTLVLVAGFLVLSLSSFELNAGMGLLTAIVISIALAIDFFLLPPVLMKFEEKKHA
;
A
#
# COMPACT_ATOMS: atom_id res chain seq x y z
N MET A 1 0.87 12.02 -0.78
CA MET A 1 1.71 11.58 -1.91
C MET A 1 3.09 11.12 -1.46
N ILE A 2 3.82 11.88 -0.61
CA ILE A 2 5.13 11.46 -0.06
C ILE A 2 5.10 10.11 0.70
N PRO A 3 4.08 9.78 1.53
CA PRO A 3 4.04 8.50 2.24
C PRO A 3 3.97 7.29 1.31
N ASN A 4 3.27 7.40 0.18
CA ASN A 4 3.03 6.31 -0.76
C ASN A 4 4.23 6.03 -1.68
N LEU A 5 5.17 6.98 -1.82
CA LEU A 5 6.43 6.74 -2.52
C LEU A 5 7.32 5.77 -1.75
N PHE A 6 7.21 5.72 -0.42
CA PHE A 6 8.06 4.89 0.43
C PHE A 6 7.79 3.37 0.28
N PRO A 7 6.54 2.86 0.34
CA PRO A 7 6.25 1.46 0.06
C PRO A 7 6.58 1.05 -1.37
N ALA A 8 6.27 1.91 -2.34
CA ALA A 8 6.67 1.69 -3.72
C ALA A 8 8.20 1.54 -3.82
N ALA A 9 8.97 2.50 -3.31
CA ALA A 9 10.44 2.46 -3.31
C ALA A 9 11.01 1.24 -2.56
N ALA A 10 10.42 0.85 -1.42
CA ALA A 10 10.83 -0.33 -0.66
C ALA A 10 10.60 -1.63 -1.45
N ALA A 11 9.45 -1.75 -2.12
CA ALA A 11 9.16 -2.90 -2.97
C ALA A 11 10.09 -2.95 -4.20
N PHE A 12 10.46 -1.80 -4.78
CA PHE A 12 11.49 -1.74 -5.83
C PHE A 12 12.87 -2.12 -5.35
N GLY A 13 13.26 -1.69 -4.14
CA GLY A 13 14.50 -2.12 -3.51
C GLY A 13 14.56 -3.64 -3.37
N ILE A 14 13.46 -4.25 -2.95
CA ILE A 14 13.35 -5.71 -2.84
C ILE A 14 13.41 -6.37 -4.22
N TRP A 15 12.66 -5.90 -5.22
CA TRP A 15 12.71 -6.48 -6.57
C TRP A 15 14.09 -6.37 -7.23
N ALA A 16 14.74 -5.22 -7.09
CA ALA A 16 16.09 -5.01 -7.61
C ALA A 16 17.11 -6.01 -7.02
N LEU A 17 16.91 -6.43 -5.77
CA LEU A 17 17.74 -7.44 -5.12
C LEU A 17 17.46 -8.87 -5.61
N PHE A 18 16.22 -9.18 -6.01
CA PHE A 18 15.83 -10.55 -6.38
C PHE A 18 15.88 -10.85 -7.89
N VAL A 19 15.65 -9.86 -8.76
CA VAL A 19 15.50 -10.10 -10.21
C VAL A 19 16.52 -9.33 -11.06
N GLY A 20 16.94 -8.13 -10.65
CA GLY A 20 18.02 -7.37 -11.30
C GLY A 20 17.75 -6.86 -12.72
N GLU A 21 16.70 -7.31 -13.41
CA GLU A 21 16.36 -6.89 -14.78
C GLU A 21 15.12 -5.97 -14.84
N VAL A 22 15.29 -4.81 -15.48
CA VAL A 22 14.22 -3.84 -15.74
C VAL A 22 13.66 -4.10 -17.15
N GLY A 23 12.71 -5.03 -17.23
CA GLY A 23 11.99 -5.36 -18.47
C GLY A 23 10.61 -4.71 -18.59
N LEU A 24 9.89 -4.98 -19.70
CA LEU A 24 8.53 -4.50 -19.94
C LEU A 24 7.55 -4.88 -18.81
N SER A 25 7.69 -6.10 -18.26
CA SER A 25 6.92 -6.57 -17.10
C SER A 25 6.98 -5.61 -15.92
N LEU A 26 8.18 -5.12 -15.59
CA LEU A 26 8.39 -4.28 -14.41
C LEU A 26 7.69 -2.93 -14.59
N SER A 27 7.81 -2.31 -15.76
CA SER A 27 7.16 -1.02 -16.06
C SER A 27 5.63 -1.08 -15.96
N ILE A 28 5.01 -2.18 -16.41
CA ILE A 28 3.56 -2.36 -16.30
C ILE A 28 3.16 -2.57 -14.84
N VAL A 29 3.87 -3.43 -14.12
CA VAL A 29 3.60 -3.70 -12.69
C VAL A 29 3.78 -2.45 -11.84
N MET A 30 4.77 -1.61 -12.16
CA MET A 30 4.99 -0.32 -11.52
C MET A 30 3.78 0.60 -11.62
N SER A 31 3.30 0.80 -12.84
CA SER A 31 2.17 1.68 -13.11
C SER A 31 0.90 1.19 -12.41
N MET A 32 0.62 -0.11 -12.53
CA MET A 32 -0.55 -0.73 -11.92
C MET A 32 -0.49 -0.70 -10.39
N THR A 33 0.64 -1.11 -9.82
CA THR A 33 0.76 -1.27 -8.37
C THR A 33 0.79 0.07 -7.65
N LEU A 34 1.40 1.10 -8.25
CA LEU A 34 1.30 2.45 -7.70
C LEU A 34 -0.15 2.90 -7.56
N GLY A 35 -1.01 2.60 -8.55
CA GLY A 35 -2.44 2.92 -8.47
C GLY A 35 -3.13 2.22 -7.29
N ILE A 36 -2.89 0.92 -7.13
CA ILE A 36 -3.47 0.10 -6.04
C ILE A 36 -3.01 0.61 -4.67
N VAL A 37 -1.70 0.77 -4.48
CA VAL A 37 -1.13 1.23 -3.20
C VAL A 37 -1.60 2.64 -2.88
N VAL A 38 -1.75 3.51 -3.87
CA VAL A 38 -2.24 4.86 -3.65
C VAL A 38 -3.70 4.86 -3.19
N ASP A 39 -4.54 3.99 -3.75
CA ASP A 39 -5.95 3.88 -3.35
C ASP A 39 -6.11 3.47 -1.88
N ASP A 40 -5.35 2.46 -1.43
CA ASP A 40 -5.39 1.96 -0.05
C ASP A 40 -5.07 3.07 0.96
N THR A 41 -3.98 3.81 0.71
CA THR A 41 -3.58 4.93 1.57
C THR A 41 -4.59 6.08 1.52
N VAL A 42 -5.17 6.37 0.35
CA VAL A 42 -6.17 7.45 0.20
C VAL A 42 -7.43 7.09 0.98
N HIS A 43 -7.89 5.84 0.93
CA HIS A 43 -9.02 5.36 1.72
C HIS A 43 -8.76 5.50 3.22
N PHE A 44 -7.57 5.09 3.69
CA PHE A 44 -7.18 5.24 5.09
C PHE A 44 -7.12 6.71 5.52
N LEU A 45 -6.41 7.54 4.76
CA LEU A 45 -6.20 8.96 5.07
C LEU A 45 -7.51 9.74 5.04
N SER A 46 -8.43 9.40 4.14
CA SER A 46 -9.75 10.04 4.07
C SER A 46 -10.56 9.83 5.35
N LYS A 47 -10.55 8.61 5.92
CA LYS A 47 -11.22 8.33 7.20
C LYS A 47 -10.49 8.98 8.38
N TYR A 48 -9.16 8.98 8.37
CA TYR A 48 -8.36 9.69 9.36
C TYR A 48 -8.69 11.19 9.39
N LEU A 49 -8.64 11.85 8.23
CA LEU A 49 -8.91 13.29 8.11
C LEU A 49 -10.35 13.62 8.47
N ARG A 50 -11.30 12.74 8.12
CA ARG A 50 -12.70 12.88 8.53
C ARG A 50 -12.85 12.89 10.04
N ALA A 51 -12.25 11.91 10.74
CA ALA A 51 -12.27 11.84 12.19
C ALA A 51 -11.63 13.08 12.86
N ARG A 52 -10.54 13.60 12.28
CA ARG A 52 -9.88 14.82 12.78
C ARG A 52 -10.73 16.07 12.57
N ARG A 53 -11.29 16.27 11.38
CA ARG A 53 -11.96 17.52 10.98
C ARG A 53 -13.42 17.59 11.41
N GLU A 54 -14.15 16.49 11.31
CA GLU A 54 -15.59 16.46 11.60
C GLU A 54 -15.88 16.04 13.04
N SER A 55 -14.98 15.28 13.67
CA SER A 55 -15.20 14.71 15.01
C SER A 55 -14.20 15.19 16.06
N ASN A 56 -13.28 16.10 15.71
CA ASN A 56 -12.24 16.66 16.61
C ASN A 56 -11.48 15.59 17.43
N MET A 57 -11.35 14.37 16.90
CA MET A 57 -10.67 13.28 17.60
C MET A 57 -9.18 13.55 17.69
N SER A 58 -8.49 13.02 18.71
CA SER A 58 -7.02 13.07 18.77
C SER A 58 -6.39 12.33 17.58
N SER A 59 -5.11 12.57 17.26
CA SER A 59 -4.43 11.85 16.16
C SER A 59 -4.42 10.34 16.40
N GLU A 60 -4.28 9.90 17.66
CA GLU A 60 -4.35 8.48 18.02
C GLU A 60 -5.76 7.90 17.80
N ASP A 61 -6.79 8.61 18.26
CA ASP A 61 -8.17 8.17 18.11
C ASP A 61 -8.63 8.18 16.64
N ALA A 62 -8.14 9.14 15.84
CA ALA A 62 -8.41 9.20 14.42
C ALA A 62 -7.77 8.04 13.65
N VAL A 63 -6.56 7.61 14.03
CA VAL A 63 -5.94 6.38 13.51
C VAL A 63 -6.78 5.17 13.87
N ARG A 64 -7.19 5.02 15.13
CA ARG A 64 -8.04 3.91 15.59
C ARG A 64 -9.38 3.90 14.86
N TYR A 65 -9.97 5.06 14.61
CA TYR A 65 -11.18 5.22 13.83
C TYR A 65 -10.99 4.76 12.38
N ALA A 66 -9.91 5.17 11.72
CA ALA A 66 -9.60 4.77 10.35
C ALA A 66 -9.41 3.25 10.24
N PHE A 67 -8.66 2.62 11.16
CA PHE A 67 -8.52 1.16 11.21
C PHE A 67 -9.86 0.44 11.40
N LYS A 68 -10.71 0.92 12.32
CA LYS A 68 -12.03 0.31 12.56
C LYS A 68 -12.96 0.45 11.36
N THR A 69 -12.85 1.52 10.57
CA THR A 69 -13.75 1.77 9.44
C THR A 69 -13.29 1.12 8.15
N VAL A 70 -12.01 1.24 7.78
CA VAL A 70 -11.50 0.75 6.47
C VAL A 70 -10.47 -0.36 6.58
N GLY A 71 -9.88 -0.63 7.75
CA GLY A 71 -8.81 -1.63 7.88
C GLY A 71 -9.22 -3.04 7.42
N ARG A 72 -10.43 -3.50 7.77
CA ARG A 72 -10.95 -4.79 7.28
C ARG A 72 -11.19 -4.81 5.77
N ALA A 73 -11.65 -3.69 5.21
CA ALA A 73 -11.91 -3.57 3.78
C ALA A 73 -10.59 -3.66 3.00
N LEU A 74 -9.59 -2.87 3.40
CA LEU A 74 -8.23 -2.87 2.83
C LEU A 74 -7.60 -4.26 2.88
N PHE A 75 -7.66 -4.94 4.03
CA PHE A 75 -7.12 -6.31 4.13
C PHE A 75 -7.79 -7.29 3.18
N THR A 76 -9.12 -7.20 3.06
CA THR A 76 -9.90 -8.12 2.20
C THR A 76 -9.63 -7.87 0.72
N THR A 77 -9.56 -6.59 0.29
CA THR A 77 -9.26 -6.24 -1.10
C THR A 77 -7.85 -6.65 -1.49
N THR A 78 -6.86 -6.40 -0.62
CA THR A 78 -5.48 -6.87 -0.86
C THR A 78 -5.42 -8.39 -0.95
N LEU A 79 -6.10 -9.12 -0.06
CA LEU A 79 -6.09 -10.59 -0.10
C LEU A 79 -6.67 -11.13 -1.42
N VAL A 80 -7.77 -10.55 -1.90
CA VAL A 80 -8.38 -10.93 -3.18
C VAL A 80 -7.43 -10.62 -4.35
N LEU A 81 -6.78 -9.45 -4.35
CA LEU A 81 -5.81 -9.08 -5.37
C LEU A 81 -4.59 -10.01 -5.36
N VAL A 82 -4.03 -10.28 -4.19
CA VAL A 82 -2.89 -11.22 -4.02
C VAL A 82 -3.26 -12.58 -4.58
N ALA A 83 -4.41 -13.13 -4.21
CA ALA A 83 -4.86 -14.41 -4.74
C ALA A 83 -5.00 -14.39 -6.28
N GLY A 84 -5.59 -13.33 -6.84
CA GLY A 84 -5.72 -13.16 -8.29
C GLY A 84 -4.36 -13.10 -9.01
N PHE A 85 -3.41 -12.34 -8.48
CA PHE A 85 -2.06 -12.24 -9.05
C PHE A 85 -1.23 -13.50 -8.85
N LEU A 86 -1.43 -14.25 -7.77
CA LEU A 86 -0.83 -15.57 -7.60
C LEU A 86 -1.36 -16.56 -8.65
N VAL A 87 -2.65 -16.53 -8.99
CA VAL A 87 -3.17 -17.32 -10.11
C VAL A 87 -2.52 -16.89 -11.43
N LEU A 88 -2.34 -15.58 -11.67
CA LEU A 88 -1.63 -15.09 -12.86
C LEU A 88 -0.17 -15.56 -12.89
N SER A 89 0.47 -15.71 -11.73
CA SER A 89 1.86 -16.19 -11.63
C SER A 89 2.06 -17.61 -12.15
N LEU A 90 0.98 -18.41 -12.23
CA LEU A 90 1.00 -19.78 -12.78
C LEU A 90 0.93 -19.82 -14.31
N SER A 91 0.95 -18.68 -14.99
CA SER A 91 0.90 -18.61 -16.45
C SER A 91 2.12 -19.26 -17.11
N SER A 92 1.92 -19.93 -18.24
CA SER A 92 3.01 -20.45 -19.08
C SER A 92 3.75 -19.35 -19.86
N PHE A 93 3.21 -18.13 -19.87
CA PHE A 93 3.86 -16.98 -20.49
C PHE A 93 4.68 -16.23 -19.45
N GLU A 94 6.00 -16.22 -19.62
CA GLU A 94 6.97 -15.70 -18.65
C GLU A 94 6.68 -14.26 -18.21
N LEU A 95 6.22 -13.41 -19.14
CA LEU A 95 5.81 -12.04 -18.84
C LEU A 95 4.70 -12.03 -17.77
N ASN A 96 3.64 -12.82 -17.97
CA ASN A 96 2.49 -12.88 -17.06
C ASN A 96 2.88 -13.53 -15.73
N ALA A 97 3.69 -14.59 -15.77
CA ALA A 97 4.16 -15.29 -14.57
C ALA A 97 4.94 -14.34 -13.65
N GLY A 98 5.92 -13.63 -14.22
CA GLY A 98 6.74 -12.65 -13.50
C GLY A 98 5.93 -11.46 -13.00
N MET A 99 5.01 -10.94 -13.82
CA MET A 99 4.12 -9.84 -13.41
C MET A 99 3.20 -10.23 -12.26
N GLY A 100 2.60 -11.43 -12.31
CA GLY A 100 1.72 -11.95 -11.27
C GLY A 100 2.45 -12.08 -9.93
N LEU A 101 3.60 -12.75 -9.94
CA LEU A 101 4.39 -12.92 -8.72
C LEU A 101 4.84 -11.59 -8.12
N LEU A 102 5.36 -10.68 -8.96
CA LEU A 102 5.83 -9.38 -8.49
C LEU A 102 4.72 -8.54 -7.89
N THR A 103 3.58 -8.46 -8.58
CA THR A 103 2.46 -7.62 -8.13
C THR A 103 1.93 -8.14 -6.80
N ALA A 104 1.79 -9.45 -6.64
CA ALA A 104 1.37 -10.08 -5.39
C ALA A 104 2.29 -9.73 -4.21
N ILE A 105 3.62 -9.74 -4.43
CA ILE A 105 4.60 -9.36 -3.41
C ILE A 105 4.47 -7.89 -3.06
N VAL A 106 4.41 -7.00 -4.06
CA VAL A 106 4.40 -5.55 -3.83
C VAL A 106 3.15 -5.12 -3.07
N ILE A 107 1.96 -5.57 -3.48
CA ILE A 107 0.71 -5.17 -2.80
C ILE A 107 0.66 -5.71 -1.36
N SER A 108 1.23 -6.90 -1.11
CA SER A 108 1.32 -7.47 0.25
C SER A 108 2.21 -6.63 1.16
N ILE A 109 3.38 -6.24 0.66
CA ILE A 109 4.32 -5.38 1.38
C ILE A 109 3.73 -3.98 1.58
N ALA A 110 3.05 -3.45 0.57
CA ALA A 110 2.44 -2.13 0.65
C ALA A 110 1.35 -2.06 1.73
N LEU A 111 0.46 -3.06 1.80
CA LEU A 111 -0.53 -3.11 2.89
C LEU A 111 0.14 -3.19 4.26
N ALA A 112 1.20 -3.99 4.40
CA ALA A 112 1.96 -4.05 5.65
C ALA A 112 2.54 -2.68 6.02
N ILE A 113 3.14 -1.97 5.07
CA ILE A 113 3.68 -0.62 5.28
C ILE A 113 2.54 0.35 5.64
N ASP A 114 1.40 0.29 4.98
CA ASP A 114 0.24 1.13 5.28
C ASP A 114 -0.32 0.84 6.68
N PHE A 115 -0.25 -0.39 7.17
CA PHE A 115 -0.73 -0.71 8.52
C PHE A 115 0.29 -0.42 9.62
N PHE A 116 1.59 -0.60 9.37
CA PHE A 116 2.63 -0.47 10.39
C PHE A 116 3.33 0.89 10.39
N LEU A 117 3.55 1.49 9.21
CA LEU A 117 4.35 2.71 9.07
C LEU A 117 3.50 3.97 8.93
N LEU A 118 2.37 3.91 8.22
CA LEU A 118 1.49 5.06 8.03
C LEU A 118 0.98 5.66 9.36
N PRO A 119 0.55 4.87 10.36
CA PRO A 119 -0.01 5.45 11.58
C PRO A 119 1.00 6.23 12.43
N PRO A 120 2.21 5.70 12.73
CA PRO A 120 3.25 6.46 13.42
C PRO A 120 3.67 7.73 12.68
N VAL A 121 3.73 7.67 11.35
CA VAL A 121 4.05 8.83 10.51
C VAL A 121 2.99 9.91 10.66
N LEU A 122 1.70 9.55 10.59
CA LEU A 122 0.60 10.51 10.77
C LEU A 122 0.60 11.17 12.16
N MET A 123 0.85 10.39 13.22
CA MET A 123 0.94 10.91 14.59
C MET A 123 2.10 11.91 14.73
N LYS A 124 3.28 11.59 14.19
CA LYS A 124 4.51 12.41 14.33
C LYS A 124 4.49 13.69 13.48
N PHE A 125 3.90 13.64 12.28
CA PHE A 125 3.79 14.83 11.43
C PHE A 125 2.83 15.88 11.98
N GLU A 126 1.80 15.47 12.73
CA GLU A 126 0.87 16.42 13.36
C GLU A 126 1.38 16.96 14.69
N GLU A 127 2.15 16.18 15.45
CA GLU A 127 2.85 16.69 16.65
C GLU A 127 3.73 17.91 16.30
N LYS A 128 4.36 17.90 15.11
CA LYS A 128 5.13 19.02 14.56
C LYS A 128 4.31 20.20 14.04
N LYS A 129 2.99 20.03 13.81
CA LYS A 129 2.12 21.10 13.30
C LYS A 129 1.46 21.90 14.45
N HIS A 130 1.52 21.38 15.67
CA HIS A 130 0.99 22.01 16.89
C HIS A 130 2.09 22.42 17.89
N ALA A 131 3.36 22.26 17.54
CA ALA A 131 4.52 22.79 18.26
C ALA A 131 5.06 24.04 17.55
#